data_AF-A0A2N7QRW2-F1
#
_entry.id   AF-A0A2N7QRW2-F1
#
_cell.length_a   1.000
_cell.length_b   1.000
_cell.length_c   1.000
_cell.angle_alpha   90.00
_cell.angle_beta   90.00
_cell.angle_gamma   90.00
#
_symmetry.space_group_name_H-M   'P 1'
#
loop_
_entity.id
_entity.type
_entity.pdbx_description
1 polymer ?
#
loop_
_entity_poly.entity_id
_entity_poly.type
_entity_poly.pdbx_seq_one_letter_code
_entity_poly.pdbx_strand_id
1 'polypeptide(L)'
;MAWSLDSMDIDSSARAILLDLRAKVEGGGEGGIYGDQTKALHDIDSLLANPSVYQVKLLLLPTANLQELSIDCGWGSQFNYLAAKLEAVLGID
;
A
#
# COMPACT_ATOMS: atom_id res chain seq x y z
N MET A 1 -17.10 21.13 -19.34
CA MET A 1 -16.52 21.36 -18.00
C MET A 1 -15.73 20.11 -17.65
N ALA A 2 -14.40 20.16 -17.78
CA ALA A 2 -13.53 19.08 -17.34
C ALA A 2 -13.36 19.24 -15.82
N TRP A 3 -13.86 18.27 -15.05
CA TRP A 3 -13.62 18.23 -13.62
C TRP A 3 -12.23 17.60 -13.45
N SER A 4 -11.26 18.39 -12.99
CA SER A 4 -9.97 17.86 -12.53
C SER A 4 -10.24 16.97 -11.32
N LEU A 5 -10.13 15.66 -11.53
CA LEU A 5 -10.08 14.60 -10.51
C LEU A 5 -8.67 14.48 -9.90
N ASP A 6 -7.97 15.60 -9.76
CA ASP A 6 -6.62 15.63 -9.22
C ASP A 6 -6.65 16.24 -7.82
N SER A 7 -6.39 15.41 -6.80
CA SER A 7 -5.76 15.78 -5.52
C SER A 7 -6.57 15.85 -4.21
N MET A 8 -7.86 15.51 -4.11
CA MET A 8 -8.54 15.56 -2.80
C MET A 8 -9.34 14.29 -2.46
N ASP A 9 -8.96 13.69 -1.33
CA ASP A 9 -9.49 12.50 -0.67
C ASP A 9 -9.24 11.16 -1.39
N ILE A 10 -8.12 10.52 -1.04
CA ILE A 10 -8.18 9.07 -0.84
C ILE A 10 -9.36 8.83 0.11
N ASP A 11 -10.38 8.13 -0.36
CA ASP A 11 -11.58 7.82 0.42
C ASP A 11 -11.17 7.32 1.81
N SER A 12 -11.94 7.65 2.84
CA SER A 12 -11.75 7.15 4.21
C SER A 12 -11.45 5.64 4.27
N SER A 13 -12.02 4.88 3.34
CA SER A 13 -11.81 3.45 3.14
C SER A 13 -10.39 3.12 2.65
N ALA A 14 -9.87 3.83 1.65
CA ALA A 14 -8.52 3.61 1.15
C ALA A 14 -7.46 4.04 2.18
N ARG A 15 -7.73 5.11 2.94
CA ARG A 15 -6.89 5.47 4.10
C ARG A 15 -6.87 4.37 5.17
N ALA A 16 -8.02 3.78 5.48
CA ALA A 16 -8.10 2.67 6.44
C ALA A 16 -7.30 1.45 5.96
N ILE A 17 -7.38 1.12 4.68
CA ILE A 17 -6.61 0.01 4.10
C ILE A 17 -5.10 0.27 4.13
N LEU A 18 -4.66 1.51 3.87
CA LEU A 18 -3.25 1.90 4.01
C LEU A 18 -2.77 1.77 5.47
N LEU A 19 -3.62 2.11 6.45
CA LEU A 19 -3.30 1.91 7.86
C LEU A 19 -3.23 0.42 8.23
N ASP A 20 -4.10 -0.43 7.67
CA ASP A 20 -4.03 -1.88 7.87
C ASP A 20 -2.73 -2.46 7.28
N LEU A 21 -2.32 -2.01 6.08
CA LEU A 21 -1.03 -2.37 5.49
C LEU A 21 0.13 -1.92 6.38
N ARG A 22 0.10 -0.68 6.88
CA ARG A 22 1.11 -0.16 7.81
C ARG A 22 1.23 -1.04 9.05
N ALA A 23 0.11 -1.42 9.66
CA ALA A 23 0.07 -2.29 10.83
C ALA A 23 0.64 -3.70 10.53
N LYS A 24 0.46 -4.22 9.31
CA LYS A 24 1.12 -5.47 8.89
C LYS A 24 2.63 -5.33 8.83
N VAL A 25 3.12 -4.22 8.31
CA VAL A 25 4.57 -3.96 8.24
C VAL A 25 5.16 -3.82 9.65
N GLU A 26 4.50 -3.11 10.57
CA GLU A 26 4.98 -2.99 11.96
C GLU A 26 4.97 -4.33 12.71
N GLY A 27 3.94 -5.15 12.50
CA GLY A 27 3.80 -6.45 13.16
C GLY A 27 4.52 -7.63 12.49
N GLY A 28 5.00 -7.47 11.25
CA GLY A 28 5.53 -8.54 10.40
C GLY A 28 7.02 -8.86 10.62
N GLY A 29 7.75 -8.03 11.36
CA GLY A 29 9.21 -8.13 11.52
C GLY A 29 10.00 -7.34 10.49
N GLU A 30 11.33 -7.32 10.61
CA GLU A 30 12.24 -6.47 9.81
C GLU A 30 12.31 -6.82 8.32
N GLY A 31 11.82 -8.00 7.94
CA GLY A 31 11.88 -8.52 6.58
C GLY A 31 12.96 -9.58 6.37
N GLY A 32 13.19 -9.92 5.10
CA GLY A 32 14.12 -10.93 4.66
C GLY A 32 15.19 -10.35 3.72
N ILE A 33 15.50 -11.10 2.67
CA ILE A 33 16.52 -10.71 1.67
C ILE A 33 15.96 -9.68 0.69
N TYR A 34 14.64 -9.67 0.47
CA TYR A 34 14.01 -8.96 -0.64
C TYR A 34 13.16 -7.79 -0.18
N GLY A 35 12.44 -7.93 0.93
CA GLY A 35 11.63 -6.85 1.50
C GLY A 35 12.31 -6.11 2.65
N ASP A 36 12.31 -4.77 2.58
CA ASP A 36 12.81 -3.89 3.64
C ASP A 36 11.64 -3.24 4.40
N GLN A 37 11.54 -3.49 5.71
CA GLN A 37 10.50 -2.94 6.58
C GLN A 37 10.53 -1.40 6.65
N THR A 38 11.71 -0.80 6.77
CA THR A 38 11.85 0.66 6.89
C THR A 38 11.36 1.37 5.64
N LYS A 39 11.73 0.85 4.47
CA LYS A 39 11.27 1.37 3.17
C LYS A 39 9.77 1.19 3.00
N ALA A 40 9.22 0.03 3.39
CA ALA A 40 7.78 -0.21 3.34
C ALA A 40 6.99 0.78 4.21
N LEU A 41 7.44 1.03 5.44
CA LEU A 41 6.81 2.03 6.32
C LEU A 41 6.88 3.43 5.70
N HIS A 42 8.06 3.82 5.19
CA HIS A 42 8.25 5.13 4.58
C HIS A 42 7.32 5.35 3.37
N ASP A 43 7.20 4.34 2.49
CA ASP A 43 6.34 4.43 1.30
C ASP A 43 4.86 4.56 1.68
N ILE A 44 4.40 3.82 2.70
CA ILE A 44 3.02 3.91 3.19
C ILE A 44 2.77 5.25 3.91
N ASP A 45 3.69 5.70 4.76
CA ASP A 45 3.56 6.99 5.47
C ASP A 45 3.53 8.18 4.50
N SER A 46 4.30 8.09 3.41
CA SER A 46 4.27 9.08 2.32
C SER A 46 2.90 9.14 1.66
N LEU A 47 2.26 8.00 1.40
CA LEU A 47 0.92 7.91 0.84
C LEU A 47 -0.18 8.39 1.81
N LEU A 48 0.00 8.15 3.12
CA LEU A 48 -0.90 8.66 4.15
C LEU A 48 -0.82 10.18 4.30
N ALA A 49 0.37 10.77 4.11
CA ALA A 49 0.59 12.21 4.18
C ALA A 49 0.21 12.93 2.88
N ASN A 50 0.50 12.33 1.72
CA ASN A 50 0.23 12.88 0.41
C ASN A 50 -0.37 11.80 -0.51
N PRO A 51 -1.70 11.60 -0.45
CA PRO A 51 -2.43 10.65 -1.29
C PRO A 51 -2.12 10.74 -2.79
N SER A 52 -1.76 9.62 -3.41
CA SER A 52 -1.54 9.54 -4.85
C SER A 52 -1.87 8.15 -5.40
N VAL A 53 -2.87 8.07 -6.28
CA VAL A 53 -3.25 6.82 -6.96
C VAL A 53 -2.07 6.22 -7.73
N TYR A 54 -1.26 7.05 -8.38
CA TYR A 54 -0.06 6.60 -9.07
C TYR A 54 0.94 5.93 -8.12
N GLN A 55 1.20 6.53 -6.96
CA GLN A 55 2.10 5.94 -5.97
C GLN A 55 1.51 4.68 -5.33
N VAL A 56 0.19 4.59 -5.17
CA VAL A 56 -0.46 3.35 -4.72
C VAL A 56 -0.24 2.24 -5.75
N LYS A 57 -0.39 2.50 -7.05
CA LYS A 57 -0.09 1.50 -8.09
C LYS A 57 1.34 0.98 -8.00
N LEU A 58 2.31 1.87 -7.74
CA LEU A 58 3.71 1.47 -7.55
C LEU A 58 3.93 0.64 -6.29
N LEU A 59 3.25 0.97 -5.18
CA LEU A 59 3.30 0.24 -3.92
C LEU A 59 2.81 -1.21 -4.07
N LEU A 60 1.80 -1.43 -4.92
CA LEU A 60 1.14 -2.71 -5.09
C LEU A 60 1.72 -3.59 -6.21
N LEU A 61 2.79 -3.16 -6.88
CA LEU A 61 3.39 -3.97 -7.95
C LEU A 61 3.85 -5.34 -7.42
N PRO A 62 3.79 -6.41 -8.24
CA PRO A 62 4.23 -7.75 -7.84
C PRO A 62 5.69 -7.84 -7.40
N THR A 63 6.53 -6.88 -7.81
CA THR A 63 7.94 -6.79 -7.45
C THR A 63 8.23 -5.60 -6.54
N ALA A 64 7.19 -4.97 -5.99
CA ALA A 64 7.35 -3.87 -5.06
C ALA A 64 7.90 -4.36 -3.72
N ASN A 65 8.62 -3.48 -3.03
CA ASN A 65 9.19 -3.77 -1.71
C ASN A 65 8.15 -4.32 -0.73
N LEU A 66 6.93 -3.77 -0.74
CA LEU A 66 5.87 -4.19 0.18
C LEU A 66 5.38 -5.62 -0.11
N GLN A 67 5.30 -6.00 -1.40
CA GLN A 67 4.92 -7.34 -1.81
C GLN A 67 5.98 -8.37 -1.41
N GLU A 68 7.25 -8.09 -1.70
CA GLU A 68 8.37 -8.97 -1.32
C GLU A 68 8.44 -9.13 0.20
N LEU A 69 8.31 -8.02 0.96
CA LEU A 69 8.26 -8.05 2.41
C LEU A 69 7.11 -8.92 2.93
N SER A 70 5.95 -8.85 2.29
CA SER A 70 4.80 -9.65 2.69
C SER A 70 5.03 -11.15 2.56
N ILE A 71 5.78 -11.56 1.53
CA ILE A 71 6.14 -12.95 1.29
C ILE A 71 7.18 -13.38 2.32
N ASP A 72 8.25 -12.59 2.49
CA ASP A 72 9.34 -12.85 3.44
C ASP A 72 8.81 -13.01 4.88
N CYS A 73 7.82 -12.21 5.27
CA CYS A 73 7.21 -12.22 6.60
C CYS A 73 5.96 -13.12 6.73
N GLY A 74 5.60 -13.88 5.68
CA GLY A 74 4.52 -14.88 5.74
C GLY A 74 3.09 -14.32 5.76
N TRP A 75 2.87 -13.06 5.37
CA TRP A 75 1.56 -12.41 5.30
C TRP A 75 1.11 -12.03 3.88
N GLY A 76 1.71 -12.63 2.84
CA GLY A 76 1.41 -12.33 1.44
C GLY A 76 -0.05 -12.56 1.01
N SER A 77 -0.78 -13.50 1.63
CA SER A 77 -2.21 -13.67 1.34
C SER A 77 -3.04 -12.50 1.86
N GLN A 78 -2.69 -11.95 3.02
CA GLN A 78 -3.31 -10.75 3.59
C GLN A 78 -2.93 -9.50 2.79
N PHE A 79 -1.68 -9.42 2.31
CA PHE A 79 -1.28 -8.37 1.37
C PHE A 79 -2.19 -8.38 0.15
N ASN A 80 -2.31 -9.51 -0.56
CA ASN A 80 -3.10 -9.61 -1.79
C ASN A 80 -4.57 -9.20 -1.56
N TYR A 81 -5.13 -9.56 -0.40
CA TYR A 81 -6.48 -9.17 -0.02
C TYR A 81 -6.62 -7.65 0.20
N LEU A 82 -5.67 -7.03 0.90
CA LEU A 82 -5.66 -5.59 1.15
C LEU A 82 -5.36 -4.79 -0.13
N ALA A 83 -4.44 -5.27 -0.97
CA ALA A 83 -4.12 -4.72 -2.27
C ALA A 83 -5.36 -4.69 -3.17
N ALA A 84 -6.03 -5.83 -3.35
CA ALA A 84 -7.24 -5.91 -4.17
C ALA A 84 -8.37 -4.99 -3.63
N LYS A 85 -8.50 -4.87 -2.31
CA LYS A 85 -9.45 -3.92 -1.71
C LYS A 85 -9.08 -2.47 -2.01
N LEU A 86 -7.80 -2.13 -1.90
CA LEU A 86 -7.32 -0.78 -2.16
C LEU A 86 -7.49 -0.40 -3.63
N GLU A 87 -7.18 -1.33 -4.54
CA GLU A 87 -7.40 -1.19 -5.98
C GLU A 87 -8.87 -0.94 -6.30
N ALA A 88 -9.78 -1.74 -5.73
CA ALA A 88 -11.22 -1.58 -5.92
C ALA A 88 -11.75 -0.22 -5.42
N VAL A 89 -11.29 0.26 -4.27
CA VAL A 89 -11.70 1.58 -3.74
C VAL A 89 -11.20 2.72 -4.61
N LEU A 90 -10.00 2.59 -5.19
CA LEU A 90 -9.36 3.63 -5.98
C LEU A 90 -9.68 3.55 -7.48
N GLY A 91 -10.46 2.55 -7.93
CA GLY A 91 -10.73 2.32 -9.34
C GLY A 91 -9.46 2.02 -10.14
N ILE A 92 -8.54 1.26 -9.55
CA ILE A 92 -7.33 0.77 -10.20
C ILE A 92 -7.68 -0.53 -10.90
N ASP A 93 -7.79 -0.48 -12.23
CA ASP A 93 -7.87 -1.64 -13.12
C ASP A 93 -6.47 -2.18 -13.49
#